data_AF-A0A1W9SJK7-F1
#
_entry.id   AF-A0A1W9SJK7-F1
#
_cell.length_a   1.000
_cell.length_b   1.000
_cell.length_c   1.000
_cell.angle_alpha   90.00
_cell.angle_beta   90.00
_cell.angle_gamma   90.00
#
_symmetry.space_group_name_H-M   'P 1'
#
loop_
_entity.id
_entity.type
_entity.pdbx_description
1 polymer ?
#
loop_
_entity_poly.entity_id
_entity_poly.type
_entity_poly.pdbx_seq_one_letter_code
_entity_poly.pdbx_strand_id
1 'polypeptide(L)'
;MIKIINLEGKNKFKIILEEDLTINTIENTMDEIDKIFENCEELLVEVKNVQELDLTYLQLFYSLYESFKSVDKKINFNFNFSEEYKTLIRFIGFDKVLNKIK
;
A
#
# COMPACT_ATOMS: atom_id res chain seq x y z
N MET A 1 6.44 -3.71 9.93
CA MET A 1 6.74 -5.00 9.27
C MET A 1 6.05 -5.14 7.90
N ILE A 2 6.71 -5.78 6.92
CA ILE A 2 6.13 -6.16 5.62
C ILE A 2 6.07 -7.69 5.50
N LYS A 3 4.97 -8.21 4.94
CA LYS A 3 4.81 -9.62 4.59
C LYS A 3 4.27 -9.76 3.17
N ILE A 4 4.90 -10.60 2.35
CA ILE A 4 4.43 -10.95 1.01
C ILE A 4 3.86 -12.37 1.03
N ILE A 5 2.70 -12.54 0.42
CA ILE A 5 2.03 -13.82 0.24
C ILE A 5 1.67 -13.96 -1.24
N ASN A 6 2.14 -15.02 -1.89
CA ASN A 6 1.65 -15.41 -3.21
C ASN A 6 0.31 -16.14 -3.03
N LEU A 7 -0.74 -15.65 -3.67
CA LEU A 7 -2.06 -16.25 -3.62
C LEU A 7 -2.15 -17.30 -4.74
N GLU A 8 -2.37 -18.56 -4.37
CA GLU A 8 -2.40 -19.67 -5.33
C GLU A 8 -3.40 -19.40 -6.47
N GLY A 9 -2.90 -19.52 -7.70
CA GLY A 9 -3.66 -19.30 -8.92
C GLY A 9 -3.63 -17.84 -9.39
N LYS A 10 -2.83 -17.59 -10.43
CA LYS A 10 -2.75 -16.37 -11.26
C LYS A 10 -1.96 -15.19 -10.68
N ASN A 11 -0.63 -15.27 -10.63
CA ASN A 11 0.27 -14.09 -10.53
C ASN A 11 -0.23 -13.01 -9.54
N LYS A 12 -0.83 -13.46 -8.44
CA LYS A 12 -1.61 -12.66 -7.50
C LYS A 12 -0.82 -12.60 -6.23
N PHE A 13 -0.53 -11.39 -5.78
CA PHE A 13 0.25 -11.20 -4.57
C PHE A 13 -0.56 -10.40 -3.56
N LYS A 14 -0.35 -10.71 -2.30
CA LYS A 14 -0.85 -9.93 -1.18
C LYS A 14 0.33 -9.40 -0.39
N ILE A 15 0.37 -8.09 -0.20
CA ILE A 15 1.29 -7.42 0.71
C ILE A 15 0.52 -7.02 1.95
N ILE A 16 1.06 -7.34 3.12
CA ILE A 16 0.56 -6.88 4.41
C ILE A 16 1.59 -5.92 4.99
N LEU A 17 1.15 -4.69 5.24
CA LEU A 17 1.92 -3.61 5.85
C LEU A 17 1.39 -3.39 7.27
N GLU A 18 2.26 -3.55 8.27
CA GLU A 18 1.94 -3.42 9.69
C GLU A 18 2.97 -2.53 10.41
N GLU A 19 2.62 -2.06 11.62
CA GLU A 19 3.50 -1.27 12.51
C GLU A 19 3.92 0.08 11.92
N ASP A 20 5.21 0.33 11.74
CA ASP A 20 5.75 1.65 11.38
C ASP A 20 5.84 1.80 9.86
N LEU A 21 5.03 2.71 9.35
CA LEU A 21 4.96 3.11 7.95
C LEU A 21 5.54 4.52 7.81
N THR A 22 6.85 4.63 7.97
CA THR A 22 7.59 5.90 8.05
C THR A 22 8.65 6.00 6.95
N ILE A 23 9.26 7.17 6.78
CA ILE A 23 10.38 7.31 5.83
C ILE A 23 11.52 6.31 6.07
N ASN A 24 11.69 5.81 7.30
CA ASN A 24 12.75 4.86 7.65
C ASN A 24 12.47 3.42 7.17
N THR A 25 11.20 3.07 6.92
CA THR A 25 10.79 1.70 6.55
C THR A 25 10.38 1.58 5.08
N ILE A 26 10.27 2.70 4.37
CA ILE A 26 9.74 2.77 3.01
C ILE A 26 10.61 2.03 1.98
N GLU A 27 11.93 2.12 2.08
CA GLU A 27 12.87 1.47 1.15
C GLU A 27 12.67 -0.05 1.14
N ASN A 28 12.56 -0.67 2.32
CA ASN A 28 12.27 -2.10 2.45
C ASN A 28 10.94 -2.48 1.78
N THR A 29 9.94 -1.60 1.81
CA THR A 29 8.66 -1.87 1.15
C THR A 29 8.79 -1.79 -0.37
N MET A 30 9.54 -0.81 -0.89
CA MET A 30 9.80 -0.66 -2.32
C MET A 30 10.58 -1.85 -2.87
N ASP A 31 11.66 -2.26 -2.20
CA ASP A 31 12.47 -3.42 -2.60
C ASP A 31 11.65 -4.71 -2.73
N GLU A 32 10.74 -4.93 -1.78
CA GLU A 32 9.85 -6.09 -1.78
C GLU A 32 8.79 -6.03 -2.88
N ILE A 33 8.29 -4.83 -3.21
CA ILE A 33 7.37 -4.64 -4.34
C ILE A 33 8.07 -4.86 -5.67
N ASP A 34 9.28 -4.34 -5.85
CA ASP A 34 10.06 -4.48 -7.09
C ASP A 34 10.33 -5.96 -7.41
N LYS A 35 10.61 -6.78 -6.40
CA LYS A 35 10.81 -8.23 -6.56
C LYS A 35 9.61 -8.97 -7.15
N ILE A 36 8.39 -8.50 -6.85
CA ILE A 36 7.17 -9.15 -7.33
C ILE A 36 6.56 -8.44 -8.54
N PHE A 37 6.95 -7.18 -8.81
CA PHE A 37 6.26 -6.32 -9.75
C PHE A 37 6.14 -6.96 -11.13
N GLU A 38 7.23 -7.51 -11.68
CA GLU A 38 7.25 -8.11 -13.01
C GLU A 38 6.22 -9.23 -13.18
N ASN A 39 6.13 -10.12 -12.17
CA ASN A 39 5.29 -11.32 -12.19
C ASN A 39 3.93 -11.13 -11.52
N CYS A 40 3.60 -9.92 -11.09
CA CYS A 40 2.33 -9.59 -10.44
C CYS A 40 1.35 -9.04 -11.46
N GLU A 41 0.22 -9.72 -11.66
CA GLU A 41 -0.93 -9.24 -12.45
C GLU A 41 -1.95 -8.52 -11.55
N GLU A 42 -2.07 -8.95 -10.30
CA GLU A 42 -3.00 -8.38 -9.32
C GLU A 42 -2.36 -8.34 -7.93
N LEU A 43 -2.32 -7.14 -7.34
CA LEU A 43 -1.76 -6.88 -6.03
C LEU A 43 -2.87 -6.49 -5.04
N LEU A 44 -2.94 -7.19 -3.91
CA LEU A 44 -3.76 -6.79 -2.77
C LEU A 44 -2.86 -6.21 -1.68
N VAL A 45 -3.02 -4.92 -1.39
CA VAL A 45 -2.29 -4.26 -0.30
C VAL A 45 -3.20 -4.15 0.91
N GLU A 46 -2.86 -4.82 2.01
CA GLU A 46 -3.56 -4.73 3.29
C GLU A 46 -2.71 -3.93 4.28
N VAL A 47 -3.26 -2.82 4.75
CA VAL A 47 -2.61 -1.96 5.74
C VAL A 47 -3.37 -2.09 7.06
N LYS A 48 -2.72 -2.57 8.11
CA LYS A 48 -3.36 -2.79 9.42
C LYS A 48 -2.38 -2.63 10.57
N ASN A 49 -2.88 -2.46 11.78
CA ASN A 49 -2.05 -2.39 12.99
C ASN A 49 -0.92 -1.34 12.87
N VAL A 50 -1.20 -0.21 12.23
CA VAL A 50 -0.24 0.87 11.99
C VAL A 50 -0.07 1.68 13.28
N GLN A 51 1.18 1.79 13.74
CA GLN A 51 1.54 2.55 14.94
C GLN A 51 2.00 3.95 14.58
N GLU A 52 2.81 4.07 13.53
CA GLU A 52 3.31 5.33 12.97
C GLU A 52 3.05 5.39 11.47
N LEU A 53 2.58 6.53 10.97
CA LEU A 53 2.32 6.76 9.55
C LEU A 53 2.82 8.12 9.10
N ASP A 54 3.77 8.12 8.16
CA ASP A 54 4.25 9.32 7.50
C ASP A 54 3.52 9.58 6.17
N LEU A 55 3.57 10.84 5.74
CA LEU A 55 3.11 11.25 4.42
C LEU A 55 3.80 10.48 3.27
N THR A 56 5.03 10.01 3.47
CA THR A 56 5.80 9.26 2.46
C THR A 56 5.09 7.96 2.06
N TYR A 57 4.49 7.24 3.02
CA TYR A 57 3.73 6.02 2.71
C TYR A 57 2.40 6.30 2.03
N LEU A 58 1.73 7.39 2.41
CA LEU A 58 0.54 7.87 1.72
C LEU A 58 0.85 8.17 0.24
N GLN A 59 1.97 8.83 -0.03
CA GLN A 59 2.47 9.09 -1.39
C GLN A 59 2.83 7.78 -2.10
N LEU A 60 3.47 6.83 -1.42
CA LEU A 60 3.78 5.52 -1.99
C LEU A 60 2.52 4.79 -2.46
N PHE A 61 1.44 4.76 -1.65
CA PHE A 61 0.20 4.12 -2.05
C PHE A 61 -0.37 4.70 -3.35
N TYR A 62 -0.33 6.03 -3.48
CA TYR A 62 -0.76 6.69 -4.70
C TYR A 62 0.16 6.36 -5.89
N SER A 63 1.47 6.43 -5.71
CA SER A 63 2.44 6.08 -6.76
C SER A 63 2.28 4.63 -7.22
N LEU A 64 2.08 3.69 -6.30
CA LEU A 64 1.83 2.28 -6.63
C LEU A 64 0.54 2.10 -7.43
N TYR A 65 -0.53 2.80 -7.03
CA TYR A 65 -1.78 2.79 -7.77
C TYR A 65 -1.60 3.22 -9.23
N GLU A 66 -0.95 4.37 -9.45
CA GLU A 66 -0.71 4.89 -10.79
C GLU A 66 0.24 3.98 -11.60
N SER A 67 1.30 3.46 -10.97
CA SER A 67 2.25 2.54 -11.61
C SER A 67 1.57 1.27 -12.09
N PHE A 68 0.80 0.59 -11.26
CA PHE A 68 0.07 -0.63 -11.67
C PHE A 68 -0.94 -0.34 -12.77
N LYS A 69 -1.70 0.76 -12.65
CA LYS A 69 -2.67 1.18 -13.66
C LYS A 69 -2.03 1.51 -15.01
N SER A 70 -0.84 2.10 -15.01
CA SER A 70 -0.13 2.49 -16.25
C SER A 70 0.27 1.31 -17.14
N VAL A 71 0.36 0.11 -16.56
CA VAL A 71 0.73 -1.15 -17.24
C VAL A 71 -0.41 -2.18 -17.23
N ASP A 72 -1.65 -1.73 -17.05
CA ASP A 72 -2.88 -2.55 -17.05
C ASP A 72 -2.87 -3.71 -16.02
N LYS A 73 -2.15 -3.51 -14.91
CA LYS A 73 -2.16 -4.43 -13.74
C LYS A 73 -3.17 -3.95 -12.71
N LYS A 74 -3.71 -4.87 -11.93
CA LYS A 74 -4.70 -4.57 -10.89
C LYS A 74 -4.02 -4.35 -9.54
N ILE A 75 -4.49 -3.37 -8.81
CA ILE A 75 -4.09 -3.14 -7.42
C ILE A 75 -5.31 -2.75 -6.60
N ASN A 76 -5.46 -3.34 -5.42
CA ASN A 76 -6.55 -3.03 -4.50
C ASN A 76 -5.96 -2.74 -3.12
N PHE A 77 -6.43 -1.67 -2.50
CA PHE A 77 -6.00 -1.28 -1.15
C PHE A 77 -7.09 -1.53 -0.12
N ASN A 78 -6.72 -2.22 0.96
CA ASN A 78 -7.54 -2.38 2.15
C ASN A 78 -6.87 -1.68 3.34
N PHE A 79 -7.31 -0.46 3.60
CA PHE A 79 -6.82 0.36 4.70
C PHE A 79 -7.63 0.14 5.99
N ASN A 80 -7.00 -0.41 7.02
CA ASN A 80 -7.52 -0.54 8.37
C ASN A 80 -6.73 0.35 9.34
N PHE A 81 -6.89 1.66 9.17
CA PHE A 81 -6.32 2.68 10.06
C PHE A 81 -7.16 2.86 11.33
N SER A 82 -6.53 3.29 12.42
CA SER A 82 -7.25 3.76 13.62
C SER A 82 -8.07 5.03 13.32
N GLU A 83 -9.04 5.36 14.16
CA GLU A 83 -9.86 6.59 13.99
C GLU A 83 -9.02 7.87 14.07
N GLU A 84 -7.94 7.86 14.85
CA GLU A 84 -6.97 8.94 14.91
C GLU A 84 -6.31 9.18 13.54
N TYR A 85 -5.76 8.13 12.93
CA TYR A 85 -5.15 8.23 11.61
C TYR A 85 -6.17 8.59 10.52
N LYS A 86 -7.39 8.05 10.58
CA LYS A 86 -8.47 8.46 9.65
C LYS A 86 -8.79 9.95 9.78
N THR A 87 -8.77 10.48 10.99
CA THR A 87 -9.00 11.91 11.24
C THR A 87 -7.86 12.75 10.68
N LEU A 88 -6.61 12.36 10.95
CA LEU A 88 -5.42 13.03 10.42
C LEU A 88 -5.44 13.07 8.89
N ILE A 89 -5.63 11.90 8.24
CA ILE A 89 -5.69 11.76 6.77
C ILE A 89 -6.75 12.66 6.15
N ARG A 90 -7.93 12.79 6.81
CA ARG A 90 -9.00 13.69 6.37
C ARG A 90 -8.61 15.16 6.56
N PHE A 91 -7.98 15.49 7.67
CA PHE A 91 -7.58 16.86 7.97
C PHE A 91 -6.54 17.39 6.97
N ILE A 92 -5.58 16.55 6.57
CA ILE A 92 -4.60 16.88 5.53
C ILE A 92 -5.16 16.78 4.10
N GLY A 93 -6.43 16.38 3.94
CA GLY A 93 -7.11 16.26 2.65
C GLY A 93 -6.67 15.09 1.78
N PHE A 94 -5.94 14.12 2.35
CA PHE A 94 -5.43 12.95 1.65
C PHE A 94 -6.48 11.84 1.52
N ASP A 95 -7.58 11.93 2.26
CA ASP A 95 -8.76 11.07 2.11
C ASP A 95 -9.29 11.07 0.66
N LYS A 96 -9.22 12.21 -0.03
CA LYS A 96 -9.58 12.34 -1.45
C LYS A 96 -8.68 11.51 -2.36
N VAL A 97 -7.41 11.35 -2.01
CA VAL A 97 -6.46 10.53 -2.75
C VAL A 97 -6.73 9.06 -2.47
N LEU A 98 -6.90 8.68 -1.19
CA LEU A 98 -7.21 7.29 -0.82
C LEU A 98 -8.54 6.80 -1.42
N ASN A 99 -9.56 7.65 -1.47
CA ASN A 99 -10.85 7.31 -2.08
C ASN A 99 -10.77 7.08 -3.61
N LYS A 100 -9.71 7.54 -4.29
CA LYS A 100 -9.50 7.26 -5.72
C LYS A 100 -8.85 5.90 -5.97
N ILE A 101 -8.11 5.39 -4.99
CA ILE A 101 -7.27 4.18 -5.13
C ILE A 101 -7.86 2.97 -4.40
N LYS A 102 -8.89 3.18 -3.57
CA LYS A 102 -9.65 2.15 -2.88
C LYS A 102 -10.77 1.60 -3.76
#